data_AF-A0A6L8UKB7-F1
#
_entry.id   AF-A0A6L8UKB7-F1
#
_cell.length_a   1.000
_cell.length_b   1.000
_cell.length_c   1.000
_cell.angle_alpha   90.00
_cell.angle_beta   90.00
_cell.angle_gamma   90.00
#
_symmetry.space_group_name_H-M   'P 1'
#
loop_
_entity.id
_entity.type
_entity.pdbx_description
1 polymer ?
#
loop_
_entity_poly.entity_id
_entity_poly.type
_entity_poly.pdbx_seq_one_letter_code
_entity_poly.pdbx_strand_id
1 'polypeptide(L)'
;MISDLFTVPEREVFTASAPEFISDSLVQPEVRDELIHDPAQPERSLFRTVIASVLTYNPEKPFVFSGPGFWVFFLVILGGYGLVYRRMNTRNLYLFLISLYFYFKTGGLFLILLLLVILIDYSCGILIFNSRTRSKRKFFLLVSILSNIGILAYFKYCGFLIHSFNDIFGTAFQVKDFLADFSNRLMGTRFDVGNIILPVGISFFTFQSLSYTIDVYRGKLEPVRSIIDFGFYVSFFPQLVAGPIVRASEFIPQLRTEFHLDKREFSHALFLVIKGLVKKIIISDFIAVNFVDRVFDIPTAYSGFENLLAIYGYGLQIYCDFSGYTDIAIGLALILGFRLPVNFNSPYKAHGIANFWKRWHISLSRWLKDYLYIPLGGNRKGKVRTNFNLMLTMLLGGLWHGADIRFIIWGGLHGLGLIVDKSLAAVFGSRTGSGRIVKAFSIFLTFQFVSFCWIFFRATDMSHAGIMLNQIFHNFMPSSFGNIFEVYGTVFSLIAVGYLIHFLPETLKESYRGIFIRIPVAVQMVMILAAGILLYHMRAYDVLPFIYFRF
;
A
#
# COMPACT_ATOMS: atom_id res chain seq x y z
N MET A 1 -43.97 -4.26 26.58
CA MET A 1 -44.66 -4.07 25.29
C MET A 1 -43.65 -3.55 24.31
N ILE A 2 -43.16 -4.46 23.47
CA ILE A 2 -42.13 -4.27 22.47
C ILE A 2 -42.84 -4.56 21.15
N SER A 3 -43.12 -3.54 20.33
CA SER A 3 -43.59 -3.74 18.94
C SER A 3 -43.43 -2.54 18.01
N ASP A 4 -43.19 -1.31 18.48
CA ASP A 4 -43.37 -0.14 17.61
C ASP A 4 -42.06 0.47 17.06
N LEU A 5 -41.03 -0.34 16.85
CA LEU A 5 -39.69 0.12 16.41
C LEU A 5 -39.34 -0.25 14.95
N PHE A 6 -40.28 -0.78 14.15
CA PHE A 6 -40.00 -1.24 12.78
C PHE A 6 -41.10 -0.90 11.74
N THR A 7 -41.67 0.30 11.77
CA THR A 7 -42.49 0.79 10.65
C THR A 7 -41.75 1.89 9.89
N VAL A 8 -41.25 1.55 8.70
CA VAL A 8 -40.76 2.51 7.70
C VAL A 8 -41.97 3.02 6.90
N PRO A 9 -42.19 4.34 6.76
CA PRO A 9 -43.21 4.84 5.84
C PRO A 9 -42.73 4.75 4.39
N GLU A 10 -43.55 4.19 3.51
CA GLU A 10 -43.37 4.20 2.06
C GLU A 10 -43.35 5.66 1.55
N ARG A 11 -42.34 6.01 0.72
CA ARG A 11 -42.29 7.29 0.02
C ARG A 11 -42.98 7.18 -1.33
N GLU A 12 -43.96 8.04 -1.57
CA GLU A 12 -44.58 8.30 -2.87
C GLU A 12 -43.52 8.75 -3.89
N VAL A 13 -43.50 8.08 -5.04
CA VAL A 13 -42.67 8.44 -6.20
C VAL A 13 -43.44 9.46 -7.04
N PHE A 14 -43.00 10.71 -7.03
CA PHE A 14 -43.44 11.72 -8.00
C PHE A 14 -42.72 11.48 -9.33
N THR A 15 -43.47 11.06 -10.35
CA THR A 15 -43.02 10.99 -11.75
C THR A 15 -43.16 12.37 -12.39
N ALA A 16 -42.05 13.03 -12.70
CA ALA A 16 -42.01 14.18 -13.60
C ALA A 16 -41.55 13.71 -14.99
N SER A 17 -42.41 13.95 -15.99
CA SER A 17 -42.24 13.64 -17.41
C SER A 17 -41.18 14.54 -18.07
N ALA A 18 -40.27 13.95 -18.84
CA ALA A 18 -39.42 14.65 -19.81
C ALA A 18 -39.56 13.99 -21.21
N PRO A 19 -39.51 14.76 -22.30
CA PRO A 19 -40.01 14.34 -23.62
C PRO A 19 -39.00 13.50 -24.43
N GLU A 20 -39.58 12.67 -25.30
CA GLU A 20 -38.95 11.77 -26.27
C GLU A 20 -38.07 12.51 -27.31
N PHE A 21 -36.89 11.93 -27.60
CA PHE A 21 -36.31 11.96 -28.94
C PHE A 21 -35.68 10.59 -29.25
N ILE A 22 -36.19 9.99 -30.32
CA ILE A 22 -35.80 8.71 -30.92
C ILE A 22 -34.70 8.92 -31.96
N SER A 23 -33.66 8.07 -31.96
CA SER A 23 -33.17 7.28 -33.12
C SER A 23 -31.75 6.75 -32.84
N ASP A 24 -31.63 5.48 -32.46
CA ASP A 24 -31.18 4.36 -33.32
C ASP A 24 -29.74 4.45 -33.85
N SER A 25 -28.84 3.62 -33.31
CA SER A 25 -28.32 2.46 -34.06
C SER A 25 -27.20 1.71 -33.31
N LEU A 26 -27.24 0.38 -33.47
CA LEU A 26 -26.21 -0.64 -33.19
C LEU A 26 -26.22 -1.33 -31.81
N VAL A 27 -27.30 -2.09 -31.61
CA VAL A 27 -27.37 -3.32 -30.81
C VAL A 27 -26.31 -4.33 -31.30
N GLN A 28 -25.41 -4.77 -30.42
CA GLN A 28 -24.70 -6.05 -30.57
C GLN A 28 -25.45 -7.15 -29.82
N PRO A 29 -25.52 -8.39 -30.34
CA PRO A 29 -26.33 -9.43 -29.74
C PRO A 29 -25.68 -9.94 -28.46
N GLU A 30 -26.34 -9.75 -27.32
CA GLU A 30 -26.06 -10.49 -26.10
C GLU A 30 -26.37 -11.97 -26.35
N VAL A 31 -25.34 -12.81 -26.24
CA VAL A 31 -25.50 -14.26 -26.12
C VAL A 31 -26.14 -14.53 -24.75
N ARG A 32 -27.47 -14.58 -24.71
CA ARG A 32 -28.21 -15.23 -23.64
C ARG A 32 -28.17 -16.73 -23.91
N ASP A 33 -27.19 -17.41 -23.32
CA ASP A 33 -27.32 -18.85 -23.11
C ASP A 33 -28.41 -19.07 -22.05
N GLU A 34 -29.61 -19.44 -22.51
CA GLU A 34 -30.66 -19.98 -21.67
C GLU A 34 -30.16 -21.27 -21.01
N LEU A 35 -29.91 -21.18 -19.69
CA LEU A 35 -29.69 -22.33 -18.82
C LEU A 35 -31.00 -23.14 -18.75
N ILE A 36 -31.15 -24.12 -19.63
CA ILE A 36 -32.08 -25.22 -19.46
C ILE A 36 -31.69 -25.96 -18.17
N HIS A 37 -32.53 -25.83 -17.14
CA HIS A 37 -32.40 -26.55 -15.88
C HIS A 37 -32.69 -28.05 -16.12
N ASP A 38 -31.63 -28.86 -16.26
CA ASP A 38 -31.68 -30.30 -16.04
C ASP A 38 -31.69 -30.58 -14.52
N PRO A 39 -32.75 -31.17 -13.95
CA PRO A 39 -32.88 -31.39 -12.51
C PRO A 39 -31.95 -32.49 -11.95
N ALA A 40 -31.10 -33.12 -12.77
CA ALA A 40 -30.23 -34.20 -12.32
C ALA A 40 -28.82 -33.79 -11.82
N GLN A 41 -28.43 -32.50 -11.79
CA GLN A 41 -27.05 -32.10 -11.41
C GLN A 41 -26.88 -30.81 -10.57
N PRO A 42 -27.44 -30.70 -9.34
CA PRO A 42 -27.16 -29.56 -8.46
C PRO A 42 -25.70 -29.50 -7.97
N GLU A 43 -25.09 -30.66 -7.67
CA GLU A 43 -23.75 -30.71 -7.07
C GLU A 43 -22.64 -30.43 -8.08
N ARG A 44 -22.80 -30.87 -9.34
CA ARG A 44 -21.82 -30.60 -10.41
C ARG A 44 -21.82 -29.13 -10.84
N SER A 45 -22.97 -28.43 -10.77
CA SER A 45 -23.04 -27.00 -11.06
C SER A 45 -22.39 -26.18 -9.95
N LEU A 46 -22.61 -26.52 -8.67
CA LEU A 46 -21.96 -25.86 -7.54
C LEU A 46 -20.44 -26.07 -7.56
N PHE A 47 -19.98 -27.31 -7.78
CA PHE A 47 -18.55 -27.62 -7.82
C PHE A 47 -17.84 -26.90 -8.98
N ARG A 48 -18.44 -26.87 -10.17
CA ARG A 48 -17.92 -26.10 -11.31
C ARG A 48 -17.92 -24.59 -11.03
N THR A 49 -18.96 -24.07 -10.39
CA THR A 49 -19.05 -22.65 -10.03
C THR A 49 -18.00 -22.26 -9.00
N VAL A 50 -17.77 -23.11 -7.99
CA VAL A 50 -16.71 -22.92 -6.99
C VAL A 50 -15.33 -22.99 -7.64
N ILE A 51 -15.05 -24.01 -8.46
CA ILE A 51 -13.77 -24.13 -9.17
C ILE A 51 -13.54 -22.93 -10.09
N ALA A 52 -14.55 -22.54 -10.87
CA ALA A 52 -14.48 -21.37 -11.73
C ALA A 52 -14.18 -20.12 -10.89
N SER A 53 -14.84 -19.91 -9.76
CA SER A 53 -14.59 -18.76 -8.88
C SER A 53 -13.19 -18.75 -8.26
N VAL A 54 -12.60 -19.92 -8.02
CA VAL A 54 -11.24 -20.07 -7.46
C VAL A 54 -10.18 -19.84 -8.54
N LEU A 55 -10.42 -20.29 -9.76
CA LEU A 55 -9.45 -20.25 -10.86
C LEU A 55 -9.58 -19.00 -11.75
N THR A 56 -10.68 -18.26 -11.68
CA THR A 56 -10.85 -17.02 -12.46
C THR A 56 -10.36 -15.81 -11.68
N TYR A 57 -9.70 -14.89 -12.37
CA TYR A 57 -9.44 -13.55 -11.87
C TYR A 57 -10.70 -12.69 -12.05
N ASN A 58 -11.05 -11.90 -11.04
CA ASN A 58 -12.14 -10.92 -11.11
C ASN A 58 -11.62 -9.56 -10.64
N PRO A 59 -11.55 -8.55 -11.52
CA PRO A 59 -11.05 -7.21 -11.16
C PRO A 59 -11.95 -6.46 -10.17
N GLU A 60 -13.25 -6.78 -10.11
CA GLU A 60 -14.23 -6.13 -9.23
C GLU A 60 -14.22 -6.67 -7.80
N LYS A 61 -13.59 -7.83 -7.58
CA LYS A 61 -13.51 -8.49 -6.26
C LYS A 61 -12.04 -8.61 -5.83
N PRO A 62 -11.44 -7.52 -5.31
CA PRO A 62 -10.02 -7.51 -4.99
C PRO A 62 -9.70 -8.52 -3.89
N PHE A 63 -8.70 -9.37 -4.15
CA PHE A 63 -8.23 -10.36 -3.17
C PHE A 63 -7.23 -9.71 -2.20
N VAL A 64 -7.73 -9.27 -1.04
CA VAL A 64 -6.98 -8.48 -0.04
C VAL A 64 -7.11 -9.03 1.38
N PHE A 65 -6.17 -8.69 2.27
CA PHE A 65 -6.10 -9.21 3.64
C PHE A 65 -7.29 -8.82 4.55
N SER A 66 -7.99 -7.73 4.24
CA SER A 66 -9.21 -7.34 4.95
C SER A 66 -10.43 -8.16 4.55
N GLY A 67 -10.37 -8.89 3.44
CA GLY A 67 -11.47 -9.72 2.95
C GLY A 67 -11.55 -11.07 3.68
N PRO A 68 -12.75 -11.57 4.01
CA PRO A 68 -12.91 -12.88 4.66
C PRO A 68 -12.38 -14.03 3.78
N GLY A 69 -12.50 -13.92 2.45
CA GLY A 69 -12.00 -14.92 1.51
C GLY A 69 -10.48 -15.16 1.61
N PHE A 70 -9.71 -14.12 1.96
CA PHE A 70 -8.28 -14.27 2.20
C PHE A 70 -7.98 -15.16 3.42
N TRP A 71 -8.73 -15.02 4.51
CA TRP A 71 -8.49 -15.79 5.74
C TRP A 71 -8.84 -17.27 5.57
N VAL A 72 -9.92 -17.56 4.84
CA VAL A 72 -10.25 -18.96 4.46
C VAL A 72 -9.13 -19.55 3.61
N PHE A 73 -8.65 -18.82 2.60
CA PHE A 73 -7.51 -19.22 1.78
C PHE A 73 -6.24 -19.44 2.61
N PHE A 74 -5.93 -18.53 3.54
CA PHE A 74 -4.75 -18.63 4.39
C PHE A 74 -4.80 -19.86 5.30
N LEU A 75 -5.97 -20.22 5.85
CA LEU A 75 -6.14 -21.46 6.62
C LEU A 75 -5.86 -22.71 5.78
N VAL A 76 -6.33 -22.75 4.54
CA VAL A 76 -6.03 -23.85 3.59
C VAL A 76 -4.52 -23.91 3.31
N ILE A 77 -3.88 -22.76 3.09
CA ILE A 77 -2.43 -22.70 2.90
C ILE A 77 -1.69 -23.24 4.11
N LEU A 78 -2.10 -22.87 5.33
CA LEU A 78 -1.47 -23.35 6.56
C LEU A 78 -1.58 -24.87 6.71
N GLY A 79 -2.74 -25.45 6.34
CA GLY A 79 -2.92 -26.90 6.30
C GLY A 79 -1.92 -27.59 5.38
N GLY A 80 -1.79 -27.12 4.14
CA GLY A 80 -0.78 -27.64 3.20
C GLY A 80 0.66 -27.36 3.62
N TYR A 81 0.91 -26.19 4.22
CA TYR A 81 2.22 -25.78 4.75
C TYR A 81 2.70 -26.76 5.84
N GLY A 82 1.79 -27.21 6.70
CA GLY A 82 2.06 -28.20 7.75
C GLY A 82 2.60 -29.54 7.23
N LEU A 83 2.36 -29.88 5.96
CA LEU A 83 2.88 -31.09 5.32
C LEU A 83 4.30 -30.91 4.74
N VAL A 84 4.67 -29.69 4.38
CA VAL A 84 5.91 -29.42 3.60
C VAL A 84 6.98 -28.64 4.39
N TYR A 85 6.63 -28.01 5.52
CA TYR A 85 7.49 -27.05 6.22
C TYR A 85 8.88 -27.58 6.62
N ARG A 86 9.02 -28.89 6.84
CA ARG A 86 10.29 -29.54 7.22
C ARG A 86 11.26 -29.69 6.04
N ARG A 87 10.77 -29.72 4.81
CA ARG A 87 11.59 -29.93 3.61
C ARG A 87 11.81 -28.60 2.91
N MET A 88 12.97 -27.99 3.10
CA MET A 88 13.30 -26.64 2.63
C MET A 88 12.92 -26.38 1.16
N ASN A 89 13.34 -27.24 0.23
CA ASN A 89 13.07 -27.05 -1.20
C ASN A 89 11.56 -27.18 -1.52
N THR A 90 10.88 -28.16 -0.92
CA THR A 90 9.43 -28.36 -1.10
C THR A 90 8.63 -27.21 -0.48
N ARG A 91 9.05 -26.72 0.69
CA ARG A 91 8.50 -25.55 1.37
C ARG A 91 8.62 -24.30 0.49
N ASN A 92 9.81 -24.03 -0.03
CA ASN A 92 10.05 -22.85 -0.87
C ASN A 92 9.26 -22.93 -2.18
N LEU A 93 9.21 -24.11 -2.82
CA LEU A 93 8.38 -24.34 -4.01
C LEU A 93 6.89 -24.14 -3.71
N TYR A 94 6.40 -24.70 -2.60
CA TYR A 94 5.02 -24.54 -2.17
C TYR A 94 4.66 -23.06 -1.98
N LEU A 95 5.46 -22.33 -1.20
CA LEU A 95 5.22 -20.91 -0.95
C LEU A 95 5.38 -20.04 -2.21
N PHE A 96 6.27 -20.43 -3.13
CA PHE A 96 6.39 -19.77 -4.43
C PHE A 96 5.10 -19.94 -5.25
N LEU A 97 4.59 -21.17 -5.40
CA LEU A 97 3.36 -21.44 -6.16
C LEU A 97 2.14 -20.74 -5.55
N ILE A 98 2.00 -20.79 -4.21
CA ILE A 98 0.94 -20.06 -3.50
C ILE A 98 1.06 -18.55 -3.72
N SER A 99 2.28 -18.02 -3.74
CA SER A 99 2.51 -16.60 -3.98
C SER A 99 2.16 -16.17 -5.41
N LEU A 100 2.48 -16.99 -6.41
CA LEU A 100 2.07 -16.76 -7.79
C LEU A 100 0.55 -16.83 -7.94
N TYR A 101 -0.11 -17.80 -7.30
CA TYR A 101 -1.57 -17.90 -7.29
C TYR A 101 -2.22 -16.67 -6.63
N PHE A 102 -1.71 -16.26 -5.46
CA PHE A 102 -2.18 -15.05 -4.78
C PHE A 102 -2.06 -13.83 -5.69
N TYR A 103 -0.90 -13.64 -6.32
CA TYR A 103 -0.70 -12.52 -7.24
C TYR A 103 -1.63 -12.58 -8.45
N PHE A 104 -1.86 -13.76 -9.03
CA PHE A 104 -2.83 -13.94 -10.11
C PHE A 104 -4.25 -13.53 -9.69
N LYS A 105 -4.67 -13.87 -8.47
CA LYS A 105 -5.99 -13.47 -7.95
C LYS A 105 -6.08 -11.97 -7.66
N THR A 106 -4.97 -11.29 -7.39
CA THR A 106 -4.94 -9.84 -7.13
C THR A 106 -4.72 -9.01 -8.40
N GLY A 107 -3.89 -9.47 -9.34
CA GLY A 107 -3.43 -8.69 -10.50
C GLY A 107 -3.55 -9.38 -11.85
N GLY A 108 -4.20 -10.54 -11.94
CA GLY A 108 -4.49 -11.24 -13.20
C GLY A 108 -3.25 -11.61 -14.01
N LEU A 109 -3.29 -11.36 -15.33
CA LEU A 109 -2.22 -11.72 -16.27
C LEU A 109 -0.94 -10.90 -16.14
N PHE A 110 -0.94 -9.83 -15.33
CA PHE A 110 0.31 -9.17 -14.94
C PHE A 110 1.26 -10.12 -14.20
N LEU A 111 0.83 -11.33 -13.83
CA LEU A 111 1.70 -12.42 -13.39
C LEU A 111 2.84 -12.68 -14.38
N ILE A 112 2.58 -12.57 -15.69
CA ILE A 112 3.59 -12.77 -16.74
C ILE A 112 4.71 -11.73 -16.60
N LEU A 113 4.36 -10.49 -16.28
CA LEU A 113 5.32 -9.42 -16.04
C LEU A 113 6.19 -9.71 -14.82
N LEU A 114 5.59 -10.20 -13.73
CA LEU A 114 6.31 -10.61 -12.52
C LEU A 114 7.30 -11.75 -12.83
N LEU A 115 6.87 -12.76 -13.58
CA LEU A 115 7.73 -13.87 -14.02
C LEU A 115 8.87 -13.40 -14.93
N LEU A 116 8.61 -12.42 -15.81
CA LEU A 116 9.63 -11.82 -16.66
C LEU A 116 10.69 -11.10 -15.83
N VAL A 117 10.30 -10.29 -14.83
CA VAL A 117 11.23 -9.62 -13.91
C VAL A 117 12.05 -10.66 -13.14
N ILE A 118 11.41 -11.73 -12.63
CA ILE A 118 12.08 -12.85 -11.97
C ILE A 118 13.15 -13.46 -12.88
N LEU A 119 12.81 -13.76 -14.13
CA LEU A 119 13.73 -14.40 -15.08
C LEU A 119 14.91 -13.49 -15.43
N ILE A 120 14.64 -12.21 -15.73
CA ILE A 120 15.67 -11.25 -16.12
C ILE A 120 16.66 -11.03 -14.97
N ASP A 121 16.17 -10.76 -13.76
CA ASP A 121 17.06 -10.39 -12.66
C ASP A 121 17.76 -11.57 -12.03
N TYR A 122 17.14 -12.76 -12.04
CA TYR A 122 17.83 -14.01 -11.71
C TYR A 122 19.04 -14.21 -12.63
N SER A 123 18.81 -14.11 -13.94
CA SER A 123 19.84 -14.28 -14.96
C SER A 123 20.93 -13.20 -14.84
N CYS A 124 20.53 -11.94 -14.70
CA CYS A 124 21.47 -10.84 -14.50
C CYS A 124 22.32 -11.04 -13.24
N GLY A 125 21.74 -11.49 -12.12
CA GLY A 125 22.49 -11.76 -10.89
C GLY A 125 23.62 -12.77 -11.10
N ILE A 126 23.33 -13.89 -11.76
CA ILE A 126 24.33 -14.93 -12.08
C ILE A 126 25.39 -14.38 -13.05
N LEU A 127 24.97 -13.67 -14.09
CA LEU A 127 25.87 -13.12 -15.12
C LEU A 127 26.77 -12.02 -14.57
N ILE A 128 26.28 -11.18 -13.65
CA ILE A 128 27.09 -10.18 -12.92
C ILE A 128 28.17 -10.89 -12.11
N PHE A 129 27.82 -11.93 -11.36
CA PHE A 129 28.77 -12.63 -10.50
C PHE A 129 29.88 -13.34 -11.31
N ASN A 130 29.51 -14.02 -12.41
CA ASN A 130 30.45 -14.77 -13.25
C ASN A 130 31.28 -13.87 -14.20
N SER A 131 30.98 -12.58 -14.29
CA SER A 131 31.67 -11.66 -15.19
C SER A 131 33.06 -11.27 -14.69
N ARG A 132 34.09 -11.64 -15.46
CA ARG A 132 35.50 -11.32 -15.16
C ARG A 132 35.87 -9.85 -15.33
N THR A 133 35.17 -9.11 -16.19
CA THR A 133 35.47 -7.70 -16.48
C THR A 133 34.44 -6.75 -15.88
N ARG A 134 34.91 -5.58 -15.44
CA ARG A 134 34.03 -4.53 -14.88
C ARG A 134 32.98 -4.06 -15.89
N SER A 135 33.30 -4.03 -17.18
CA SER A 135 32.37 -3.63 -18.24
C SER A 135 31.21 -4.62 -18.39
N LYS A 136 31.48 -5.93 -18.40
CA LYS A 136 30.41 -6.95 -18.46
C LYS A 136 29.51 -6.90 -17.21
N ARG A 137 30.10 -6.75 -16.02
CA ARG A 137 29.34 -6.55 -14.77
C ARG A 137 28.41 -5.34 -14.84
N LYS A 138 28.91 -4.22 -15.35
CA LYS A 138 28.12 -3.00 -15.54
C LYS A 138 27.02 -3.18 -16.58
N PHE A 139 27.31 -3.86 -17.68
CA PHE A 139 26.33 -4.13 -18.74
C PHE A 139 25.12 -4.89 -18.20
N PHE A 140 25.33 -6.03 -17.52
CA PHE A 140 24.21 -6.80 -16.95
C PHE A 140 23.46 -6.06 -15.84
N LEU A 141 24.16 -5.25 -15.04
CA LEU A 141 23.50 -4.35 -14.10
C LEU A 141 22.62 -3.33 -14.83
N LEU A 142 23.10 -2.74 -15.93
CA LEU A 142 22.32 -1.80 -16.73
C LEU A 142 21.11 -2.47 -17.38
N VAL A 143 21.23 -3.71 -17.87
CA VAL A 143 20.09 -4.48 -18.39
C VAL A 143 19.02 -4.66 -17.31
N SER A 144 19.41 -5.05 -16.09
CA SER A 144 18.49 -5.15 -14.94
C SER A 144 17.84 -3.81 -14.60
N ILE A 145 18.62 -2.73 -14.51
CA ILE A 145 18.09 -1.39 -14.19
C ILE A 145 17.12 -0.90 -15.27
N LEU A 146 17.51 -0.97 -16.54
CA LEU A 146 16.71 -0.47 -17.66
C LEU A 146 15.43 -1.28 -17.85
N SER A 147 15.46 -2.61 -17.66
CA SER A 147 14.25 -3.44 -17.74
C SER A 147 13.26 -3.11 -16.61
N ASN A 148 13.72 -3.09 -15.35
CA ASN A 148 12.87 -2.78 -14.20
C ASN A 148 12.30 -1.35 -14.24
N ILE A 149 13.17 -0.35 -14.44
CA ILE A 149 12.75 1.05 -14.50
C ILE A 149 11.94 1.32 -15.78
N GLY A 150 12.25 0.65 -16.89
CA GLY A 150 11.48 0.74 -18.14
C GLY A 150 10.05 0.20 -17.97
N ILE A 151 9.90 -0.98 -17.35
CA ILE A 151 8.59 -1.56 -17.01
C ILE A 151 7.81 -0.61 -16.09
N LEU A 152 8.46 -0.11 -15.03
CA LEU A 152 7.81 0.84 -14.11
C LEU A 152 7.43 2.14 -14.83
N ALA A 153 8.28 2.67 -15.71
CA ALA A 153 8.02 3.90 -16.45
C ALA A 153 6.89 3.75 -17.45
N TYR A 154 6.82 2.62 -18.14
CA TYR A 154 5.74 2.31 -19.06
C TYR A 154 4.38 2.30 -18.35
N PHE A 155 4.25 1.49 -17.29
CA PHE A 155 2.97 1.31 -16.62
C PHE A 155 2.56 2.47 -15.72
N LYS A 156 3.53 3.19 -15.13
CA LYS A 156 3.24 4.24 -14.13
C LYS A 156 3.34 5.65 -14.69
N TYR A 157 4.31 5.93 -15.57
CA TYR A 157 4.67 7.31 -15.92
C TYR A 157 4.30 7.73 -17.34
N CYS A 158 4.01 6.80 -18.26
CA CYS A 158 3.68 7.16 -19.66
C CYS A 158 2.51 8.15 -19.76
N GLY A 159 1.41 7.92 -19.04
CA GLY A 159 0.27 8.84 -19.04
C GLY A 159 0.65 10.24 -18.59
N PHE A 160 1.26 10.35 -17.41
CA PHE A 160 1.75 11.62 -16.85
C PHE A 160 2.70 12.36 -17.80
N LEU A 161 3.65 11.66 -18.43
CA LEU A 161 4.61 12.25 -19.36
C LEU A 161 3.94 12.78 -20.63
N ILE A 162 2.98 12.03 -21.19
CA ILE A 162 2.21 12.44 -22.37
C ILE A 162 1.33 13.65 -22.04
N HIS A 163 0.60 13.63 -20.92
CA HIS A 163 -0.20 14.77 -20.48
C HIS A 163 0.66 16.02 -20.25
N SER A 164 1.77 15.88 -19.54
CA SER A 164 2.71 16.99 -19.31
C SER A 164 3.27 17.55 -20.62
N PHE A 165 3.58 16.69 -21.60
CA PHE A 165 4.05 17.11 -22.91
C PHE A 165 2.97 17.83 -23.72
N ASN A 166 1.74 17.32 -23.69
CA ASN A 166 0.58 17.96 -24.33
C ASN A 166 0.34 19.36 -23.74
N ASP A 167 0.37 19.50 -22.43
CA ASP A 167 0.16 20.77 -21.73
C ASP A 167 1.26 21.81 -22.04
N ILE A 168 2.53 21.37 -22.11
CA ILE A 168 3.67 22.27 -22.37
C ILE A 168 3.75 22.70 -23.83
N PHE A 169 3.49 21.78 -24.77
CA PHE A 169 3.71 22.00 -26.20
C PHE A 169 2.42 22.22 -27.00
N GLY A 170 1.25 22.20 -26.36
CA GLY A 170 -0.05 22.34 -27.03
C GLY A 170 -0.35 21.20 -28.00
N THR A 171 0.15 19.99 -27.70
CA THR A 171 -0.03 18.81 -28.55
C THR A 171 -1.19 17.94 -28.06
N ALA A 172 -1.65 16.99 -28.89
CA ALA A 172 -2.78 16.12 -28.61
C ALA A 172 -2.42 14.63 -28.73
N PHE A 173 -1.24 14.25 -28.24
CA PHE A 173 -0.84 12.85 -28.23
C PHE A 173 -1.73 12.05 -27.29
N GLN A 174 -2.20 10.89 -27.76
CA GLN A 174 -3.00 9.99 -26.94
C GLN A 174 -2.13 8.87 -26.37
N VAL A 175 -2.44 8.48 -25.14
CA VAL A 175 -1.84 7.30 -24.50
C VAL A 175 -2.32 6.05 -25.24
N LYS A 176 -1.40 5.12 -25.51
CA LYS A 176 -1.71 3.84 -26.13
C LYS A 176 -1.04 2.70 -25.37
N ASP A 177 -1.83 1.74 -24.90
CA ASP A 177 -1.33 0.50 -24.31
C ASP A 177 -0.96 -0.50 -25.42
N PHE A 178 0.29 -0.39 -25.86
CA PHE A 178 0.90 -1.34 -26.81
C PHE A 178 0.88 -2.81 -26.35
N LEU A 179 0.91 -3.09 -25.03
CA LEU A 179 0.86 -4.48 -24.54
C LEU A 179 -0.56 -5.04 -24.64
N ALA A 180 -1.57 -4.24 -24.31
CA ALA A 180 -2.97 -4.57 -24.52
C ALA A 180 -3.27 -4.79 -26.02
N ASP A 181 -2.80 -3.88 -26.90
CA ASP A 181 -2.94 -4.03 -28.36
C ASP A 181 -2.28 -5.32 -28.86
N PHE A 182 -1.07 -5.61 -28.39
CA PHE A 182 -0.37 -6.85 -28.74
C PHE A 182 -1.13 -8.10 -28.25
N SER A 183 -1.61 -8.10 -27.01
CA SER A 183 -2.42 -9.19 -26.45
C SER A 183 -3.70 -9.38 -27.25
N ASN A 184 -4.40 -8.30 -27.59
CA ASN A 184 -5.65 -8.35 -28.35
C ASN A 184 -5.43 -8.97 -29.73
N ARG A 185 -4.32 -8.63 -30.40
CA ARG A 185 -3.96 -9.20 -31.71
C ARG A 185 -3.52 -10.67 -31.63
N LEU A 186 -2.72 -11.03 -30.63
CA LEU A 186 -2.12 -12.37 -30.52
C LEU A 186 -3.08 -13.40 -29.91
N MET A 187 -3.83 -13.01 -28.89
CA MET A 187 -4.65 -13.90 -28.06
C MET A 187 -6.16 -13.67 -28.24
N GLY A 188 -6.58 -12.73 -29.09
CA GLY A 188 -8.00 -12.40 -29.29
C GLY A 188 -8.66 -11.76 -28.07
N THR A 189 -7.87 -11.18 -27.15
CA THR A 189 -8.40 -10.46 -25.98
C THR A 189 -9.07 -9.15 -26.39
N ARG A 190 -9.85 -8.55 -25.47
CA ARG A 190 -10.60 -7.30 -25.70
C ARG A 190 -10.26 -6.23 -24.65
N PHE A 191 -8.97 -6.07 -24.35
CA PHE A 191 -8.53 -5.06 -23.39
C PHE A 191 -8.64 -3.65 -23.98
N ASP A 192 -8.96 -2.67 -23.14
CA ASP A 192 -8.88 -1.25 -23.50
C ASP A 192 -7.42 -0.89 -23.80
N VAL A 193 -7.21 -0.25 -24.95
CA VAL A 193 -5.90 0.17 -25.45
C VAL A 193 -5.67 1.67 -25.21
N GLY A 194 -6.72 2.43 -24.88
CA GLY A 194 -6.63 3.87 -24.61
C GLY A 194 -6.05 4.21 -23.24
N ASN A 195 -6.05 3.25 -22.31
CA ASN A 195 -5.60 3.44 -20.94
C ASN A 195 -4.61 2.34 -20.53
N ILE A 196 -3.47 2.75 -19.96
CA ILE A 196 -2.49 1.81 -19.42
C ILE A 196 -2.91 1.43 -17.99
N ILE A 197 -3.22 0.15 -17.79
CA ILE A 197 -3.63 -0.36 -16.47
C ILE A 197 -2.38 -0.60 -15.62
N LEU A 198 -2.30 0.05 -14.45
CA LEU A 198 -1.18 -0.10 -13.53
C LEU A 198 -1.22 -1.47 -12.82
N PRO A 199 -0.18 -2.32 -12.96
CA PRO A 199 -0.15 -3.61 -12.29
C PRO A 199 0.04 -3.44 -10.78
N VAL A 200 -0.75 -4.18 -10.01
CA VAL A 200 -0.69 -4.14 -8.55
C VAL A 200 0.70 -4.60 -8.07
N GLY A 201 1.33 -3.83 -7.17
CA GLY A 201 2.63 -4.19 -6.59
C GLY A 201 3.86 -3.93 -7.48
N ILE A 202 3.69 -3.39 -8.71
CA ILE A 202 4.81 -3.13 -9.65
C ILE A 202 5.93 -2.29 -9.07
N SER A 203 5.59 -1.30 -8.27
CA SER A 203 6.57 -0.44 -7.60
C SER A 203 7.39 -1.20 -6.55
N PHE A 204 6.77 -2.16 -5.86
CA PHE A 204 7.38 -2.91 -4.77
C PHE A 204 8.31 -4.01 -5.30
N PHE A 205 7.83 -4.87 -6.20
CA PHE A 205 8.67 -5.95 -6.73
C PHE A 205 9.83 -5.40 -7.58
N THR A 206 9.64 -4.27 -8.29
CA THR A 206 10.72 -3.58 -8.99
C THR A 206 11.84 -3.18 -8.03
N PHE A 207 11.52 -2.56 -6.88
CA PHE A 207 12.53 -2.14 -5.90
C PHE A 207 13.21 -3.33 -5.20
N GLN A 208 12.46 -4.40 -4.93
CA GLN A 208 13.02 -5.63 -4.38
C GLN A 208 14.01 -6.29 -5.37
N SER A 209 13.63 -6.39 -6.64
CA SER A 209 14.44 -7.03 -7.67
C SER A 209 15.71 -6.22 -7.99
N LEU A 210 15.60 -4.89 -8.08
CA LEU A 210 16.75 -4.00 -8.20
C LEU A 210 17.71 -4.10 -7.00
N SER A 211 17.19 -4.25 -5.78
CA SER A 211 18.06 -4.40 -4.60
C SER A 211 18.98 -5.62 -4.72
N TYR A 212 18.49 -6.73 -5.29
CA TYR A 212 19.25 -7.94 -5.51
C TYR A 212 20.40 -7.72 -6.51
N THR A 213 20.12 -7.25 -7.72
CA THR A 213 21.15 -7.10 -8.76
C THR A 213 22.19 -6.04 -8.38
N ILE A 214 21.77 -4.96 -7.70
CA ILE A 214 22.69 -3.94 -7.18
C ILE A 214 23.59 -4.51 -6.06
N ASP A 215 23.04 -5.29 -5.13
CA ASP A 215 23.84 -5.86 -4.03
C ASP A 215 24.79 -6.94 -4.51
N VAL A 216 24.40 -7.78 -5.49
CA VAL A 216 25.30 -8.71 -6.18
C VAL A 216 26.40 -7.95 -6.92
N TYR A 217 26.06 -6.88 -7.65
CA TYR A 217 27.06 -6.04 -8.31
C TYR A 217 28.05 -5.42 -7.33
N ARG A 218 27.59 -5.01 -6.15
CA ARG A 218 28.43 -4.45 -5.07
C ARG A 218 29.21 -5.51 -4.29
N GLY A 219 28.99 -6.79 -4.54
CA GLY A 219 29.63 -7.89 -3.81
C GLY A 219 29.15 -8.05 -2.36
N LYS A 220 27.95 -7.54 -2.03
CA LYS A 220 27.34 -7.68 -0.70
C LYS A 220 26.56 -8.98 -0.53
N LEU A 221 26.24 -9.64 -1.64
CA LEU A 221 25.38 -10.80 -1.71
C LEU A 221 25.87 -11.72 -2.85
N GLU A 222 25.93 -13.02 -2.59
CA GLU A 222 26.13 -14.02 -3.65
C GLU A 222 24.82 -14.27 -4.40
N PRO A 223 24.86 -14.56 -5.72
CA PRO A 223 23.65 -14.81 -6.48
C PRO A 223 22.92 -16.06 -5.97
N VAL A 224 21.58 -15.99 -5.98
CA VAL A 224 20.73 -17.14 -5.70
C VAL A 224 20.90 -18.16 -6.83
N ARG A 225 21.12 -19.43 -6.48
CA ARG A 225 21.36 -20.53 -7.44
C ARG A 225 20.10 -21.23 -7.94
N SER A 226 18.96 -20.97 -7.31
CA SER A 226 17.67 -21.56 -7.63
C SER A 226 16.71 -20.46 -8.06
N ILE A 227 16.14 -20.59 -9.26
CA ILE A 227 15.12 -19.67 -9.75
C ILE A 227 13.86 -19.71 -8.87
N ILE A 228 13.57 -20.85 -8.24
CA ILE A 228 12.44 -21.01 -7.31
C ILE A 228 12.68 -20.17 -6.06
N ASP A 229 13.89 -20.20 -5.48
CA ASP A 229 14.21 -19.39 -4.29
C ASP A 229 14.19 -17.89 -4.62
N PHE A 230 14.69 -17.50 -5.80
CA PHE A 230 14.64 -16.11 -6.24
C PHE A 230 13.20 -15.66 -6.52
N GLY A 231 12.44 -16.47 -7.25
CA GLY A 231 11.03 -16.23 -7.52
C GLY A 231 10.21 -16.16 -6.25
N PHE A 232 10.48 -17.01 -5.25
CA PHE A 232 9.86 -16.95 -3.93
C PHE A 232 10.17 -15.63 -3.23
N TYR A 233 11.43 -15.19 -3.20
CA TYR A 233 11.82 -13.89 -2.64
C TYR A 233 11.04 -12.73 -3.26
N VAL A 234 10.98 -12.66 -4.60
CA VAL A 234 10.32 -11.56 -5.31
C VAL A 234 8.80 -11.63 -5.15
N SER A 235 8.21 -12.82 -5.19
CA SER A 235 6.76 -12.99 -5.18
C SER A 235 6.14 -13.15 -3.79
N PHE A 236 6.91 -13.22 -2.70
CA PHE A 236 6.39 -13.60 -1.38
C PHE A 236 5.13 -12.80 -0.98
N PHE A 237 3.98 -13.48 -1.01
CA PHE A 237 2.67 -12.80 -1.00
C PHE A 237 2.41 -11.88 0.21
N PRO A 238 2.91 -12.14 1.44
CA PRO A 238 2.70 -11.21 2.55
C PRO A 238 3.28 -9.83 2.26
N GLN A 239 4.37 -9.75 1.50
CA GLN A 239 5.03 -8.49 1.17
C GLN A 239 4.74 -7.96 -0.24
N LEU A 240 4.39 -8.83 -1.20
CA LEU A 240 4.38 -8.52 -2.63
C LEU A 240 3.58 -7.28 -3.01
N VAL A 241 2.36 -7.14 -2.48
CA VAL A 241 1.47 -6.06 -2.95
C VAL A 241 1.81 -4.71 -2.32
N ALA A 242 2.07 -4.72 -1.01
CA ALA A 242 2.25 -3.51 -0.23
C ALA A 242 2.90 -3.74 1.15
N GLY A 243 3.61 -4.84 1.35
CA GLY A 243 4.32 -5.05 2.62
C GLY A 243 5.62 -4.25 2.70
N PRO A 244 6.43 -4.48 3.75
CA PRO A 244 7.74 -3.87 3.85
C PRO A 244 8.59 -4.18 2.59
N ILE A 245 9.28 -3.17 2.05
CA ILE A 245 10.25 -3.36 0.97
C ILE A 245 11.49 -4.04 1.55
N VAL A 246 11.54 -5.37 1.42
CA VAL A 246 12.64 -6.16 1.98
C VAL A 246 13.79 -6.26 1.00
N ARG A 247 15.01 -6.16 1.54
CA ARG A 247 16.23 -6.30 0.76
C ARG A 247 16.54 -7.76 0.56
N ALA A 248 17.08 -8.08 -0.61
CA ALA A 248 17.56 -9.41 -0.94
C ALA A 248 18.50 -9.98 0.14
N SER A 249 19.42 -9.15 0.62
CA SER A 249 20.39 -9.50 1.68
C SER A 249 19.77 -9.81 3.06
N GLU A 250 18.55 -9.33 3.34
CA GLU A 250 17.84 -9.61 4.60
C GLU A 250 16.94 -10.86 4.49
N PHE A 251 16.34 -11.12 3.31
CA PHE A 251 15.36 -12.20 3.13
C PHE A 251 15.96 -13.52 2.65
N ILE A 252 16.84 -13.48 1.63
CA ILE A 252 17.39 -14.68 0.99
C ILE A 252 18.08 -15.63 1.98
N PRO A 253 18.86 -15.16 2.97
CA PRO A 253 19.45 -16.05 3.96
C PRO A 253 18.40 -16.88 4.73
N GLN A 254 17.21 -16.30 5.00
CA GLN A 254 16.12 -16.98 5.72
C GLN A 254 15.54 -18.15 4.91
N LEU A 255 15.63 -18.11 3.57
CA LEU A 255 15.18 -19.20 2.69
C LEU A 255 15.93 -20.51 2.93
N ARG A 256 17.15 -20.42 3.47
CA ARG A 256 18.02 -21.57 3.75
C ARG A 256 17.96 -22.05 5.20
N THR A 257 17.18 -21.36 6.04
CA THR A 257 17.04 -21.72 7.45
C THR A 257 15.87 -22.68 7.67
N GLU A 258 16.04 -23.61 8.62
CA GLU A 258 14.97 -24.49 9.06
C GLU A 258 13.83 -23.68 9.70
N PHE A 259 12.60 -24.17 9.53
CA PHE A 259 11.44 -23.51 10.11
C PHE A 259 11.48 -23.61 11.64
N HIS A 260 11.34 -22.45 12.29
CA HIS A 260 11.20 -22.34 13.74
C HIS A 260 10.17 -21.26 14.06
N LEU A 261 9.17 -21.64 14.86
CA LEU A 261 8.15 -20.74 15.38
C LEU A 261 7.81 -21.17 16.80
N ASP A 262 8.23 -20.38 17.78
CA ASP A 262 7.88 -20.65 19.17
C ASP A 262 6.46 -20.15 19.51
N LYS A 263 5.94 -20.55 20.67
CA LYS A 263 4.59 -20.16 21.13
C LYS A 263 4.44 -18.65 21.31
N ARG A 264 5.49 -17.95 21.73
CA ARG A 264 5.49 -16.49 21.93
C ARG A 264 5.50 -15.76 20.59
N GLU A 265 6.30 -16.21 19.64
CA GLU A 265 6.34 -15.68 18.27
C GLU A 265 5.00 -15.90 17.56
N PHE A 266 4.38 -17.08 17.72
CA PHE A 266 3.03 -17.34 17.21
C PHE A 266 2.01 -16.39 17.83
N SER A 267 2.01 -16.25 19.16
CA SER A 267 1.12 -15.31 19.87
C SER A 267 1.35 -13.86 19.44
N HIS A 268 2.61 -13.47 19.20
CA HIS A 268 2.97 -12.15 18.70
C HIS A 268 2.46 -11.92 17.28
N ALA A 269 2.58 -12.92 16.41
CA ALA A 269 2.06 -12.87 15.05
C ALA A 269 0.53 -12.67 15.02
N LEU A 270 -0.19 -13.43 15.86
CA LEU A 270 -1.63 -13.28 16.04
C LEU A 270 -2.00 -11.87 16.53
N PHE A 271 -1.25 -11.35 17.51
CA PHE A 271 -1.42 -9.98 17.98
C PHE A 271 -1.23 -8.94 16.86
N LEU A 272 -0.20 -9.10 16.02
CA LEU A 272 0.05 -8.20 14.88
C LEU A 272 -1.08 -8.23 13.87
N VAL A 273 -1.60 -9.42 13.53
CA VAL A 273 -2.73 -9.60 12.61
C VAL A 273 -3.97 -8.87 13.11
N ILE A 274 -4.40 -9.12 14.36
CA ILE A 274 -5.60 -8.47 14.92
C ILE A 274 -5.41 -6.96 15.00
N LYS A 275 -4.26 -6.51 15.52
CA LYS A 275 -3.93 -5.08 15.61
C LYS A 275 -4.00 -4.42 14.22
N GLY A 276 -3.51 -5.10 13.19
CA GLY A 276 -3.53 -4.58 11.83
C GLY A 276 -4.93 -4.52 11.22
N LEU A 277 -5.75 -5.57 11.44
CA LEU A 277 -7.16 -5.58 11.01
C LEU A 277 -7.98 -4.48 11.68
N VAL A 278 -7.81 -4.27 13.00
CA VAL A 278 -8.48 -3.20 13.74
C VAL A 278 -8.09 -1.82 13.20
N LYS A 279 -6.79 -1.57 12.99
CA LYS A 279 -6.34 -0.30 12.40
C LYS A 279 -6.96 -0.05 11.02
N LYS A 280 -6.97 -1.07 10.16
CA LYS A 280 -7.46 -0.93 8.79
C LYS A 280 -8.99 -0.76 8.77
N ILE A 281 -9.73 -1.73 9.29
CA ILE A 281 -11.20 -1.79 9.14
C ILE A 281 -11.89 -0.80 10.08
N ILE A 282 -11.51 -0.77 11.37
CA ILE A 282 -12.23 0.03 12.37
C ILE A 282 -11.82 1.49 12.30
N ILE A 283 -10.53 1.79 12.17
CA ILE A 283 -10.05 3.18 12.22
C ILE A 283 -10.00 3.78 10.82
N SER A 284 -9.17 3.22 9.93
CA SER A 284 -8.93 3.81 8.61
C SER A 284 -10.17 3.83 7.74
N ASP A 285 -10.77 2.67 7.45
CA ASP A 285 -11.87 2.54 6.51
C ASP A 285 -13.11 3.32 7.00
N PHE A 286 -13.39 3.27 8.31
CA PHE A 286 -14.48 4.04 8.90
C PHE A 286 -14.29 5.56 8.75
N ILE A 287 -13.11 6.09 9.08
CA ILE A 287 -12.82 7.54 8.97
C ILE A 287 -12.83 7.96 7.49
N ALA A 288 -12.33 7.11 6.60
CA ALA A 288 -12.32 7.33 5.16
C ALA A 288 -13.73 7.55 4.62
N VAL A 289 -14.60 6.55 4.76
CA VAL A 289 -15.95 6.55 4.18
C VAL A 289 -16.86 7.60 4.83
N ASN A 290 -16.74 7.80 6.14
CA ASN A 290 -17.70 8.61 6.87
C ASN A 290 -17.35 10.11 6.93
N PHE A 291 -16.14 10.50 6.53
CA PHE A 291 -15.75 11.91 6.60
C PHE A 291 -14.69 12.29 5.58
N VAL A 292 -13.51 11.64 5.61
CA VAL A 292 -12.34 12.12 4.86
C VAL A 292 -12.59 12.10 3.35
N ASP A 293 -13.12 11.01 2.79
CA ASP A 293 -13.37 10.93 1.35
C ASP A 293 -14.35 12.03 0.91
N ARG A 294 -15.43 12.26 1.67
CA ARG A 294 -16.44 13.29 1.37
C ARG A 294 -15.86 14.71 1.33
N VAL A 295 -14.99 15.05 2.29
CA VAL A 295 -14.39 16.40 2.36
C VAL A 295 -13.35 16.61 1.26
N PHE A 296 -12.53 15.60 0.96
CA PHE A 296 -11.53 15.70 -0.10
C PHE A 296 -12.14 15.69 -1.50
N ASP A 297 -13.29 15.05 -1.69
CA ASP A 297 -13.97 14.98 -2.98
C ASP A 297 -14.71 16.29 -3.30
N ILE A 298 -15.27 17.00 -2.30
CA ILE A 298 -15.98 18.29 -2.50
C ILE A 298 -15.60 19.30 -1.41
N PRO A 299 -14.36 19.81 -1.38
CA PRO A 299 -13.87 20.67 -0.28
C PRO A 299 -14.59 22.02 -0.17
N THR A 300 -15.24 22.48 -1.25
CA THR A 300 -16.06 23.71 -1.26
C THR A 300 -17.33 23.58 -0.42
N ALA A 301 -17.87 22.37 -0.24
CA ALA A 301 -19.09 22.12 0.51
C ALA A 301 -18.89 22.12 2.04
N TYR A 302 -17.64 22.17 2.50
CA TYR A 302 -17.26 22.07 3.90
C TYR A 302 -16.52 23.32 4.37
N SER A 303 -16.71 23.67 5.64
CA SER A 303 -15.98 24.77 6.28
C SER A 303 -14.47 24.50 6.37
N GLY A 304 -13.70 25.55 6.66
CA GLY A 304 -12.28 25.47 6.96
C GLY A 304 -11.95 24.58 8.15
N PHE A 305 -12.83 24.52 9.15
CA PHE A 305 -12.66 23.63 10.30
C PHE A 305 -12.79 22.17 9.89
N GLU A 306 -13.79 21.84 9.08
CA GLU A 306 -13.99 20.48 8.56
C GLU A 306 -12.84 20.07 7.62
N ASN A 307 -12.39 20.97 6.74
CA ASN A 307 -11.21 20.73 5.90
C ASN A 307 -9.95 20.46 6.74
N LEU A 308 -9.73 21.21 7.83
CA LEU A 308 -8.61 20.98 8.73
C LEU A 308 -8.72 19.62 9.44
N LEU A 309 -9.90 19.29 9.98
CA LEU A 309 -10.14 18.00 10.60
C LEU A 309 -10.02 16.85 9.60
N ALA A 310 -10.39 17.05 8.34
CA ALA A 310 -10.25 16.05 7.29
C ALA A 310 -8.77 15.77 6.98
N ILE A 311 -7.90 16.78 7.02
CA ILE A 311 -6.44 16.57 6.90
C ILE A 311 -5.92 15.73 8.06
N TYR A 312 -6.34 16.02 9.31
CA TYR A 312 -5.93 15.22 10.47
C TYR A 312 -6.51 13.82 10.43
N GLY A 313 -7.75 13.66 9.99
CA GLY A 313 -8.40 12.39 9.75
C GLY A 313 -7.66 11.57 8.70
N TYR A 314 -7.29 12.20 7.58
CA TYR A 314 -6.53 11.58 6.51
C TYR A 314 -5.14 11.14 6.98
N GLY A 315 -4.44 11.95 7.77
CA GLY A 315 -3.17 11.56 8.39
C GLY A 315 -3.31 10.27 9.21
N LEU A 316 -4.35 10.18 10.05
CA LEU A 316 -4.60 8.96 10.82
C LEU A 316 -5.02 7.78 9.92
N GLN A 317 -5.84 8.04 8.89
CA GLN A 317 -6.28 7.05 7.91
C GLN A 317 -5.08 6.43 7.18
N ILE A 318 -4.24 7.21 6.51
CA ILE A 318 -3.08 6.70 5.77
C ILE A 318 -2.12 5.95 6.70
N TYR A 319 -1.94 6.42 7.93
CA TYR A 319 -1.15 5.70 8.92
C TYR A 319 -1.76 4.34 9.29
N CYS A 320 -3.05 4.31 9.62
CA CYS A 320 -3.72 3.09 10.09
C CYS A 320 -3.93 2.07 8.97
N ASP A 321 -4.22 2.51 7.75
CA ASP A 321 -4.30 1.62 6.58
C ASP A 321 -2.97 0.94 6.33
N PHE A 322 -1.89 1.72 6.23
CA PHE A 322 -0.58 1.20 5.85
C PHE A 322 0.15 0.49 6.99
N SER A 323 0.12 1.05 8.20
CA SER A 323 0.62 0.33 9.37
C SER A 323 -0.21 -0.92 9.62
N GLY A 324 -1.52 -0.90 9.37
CA GLY A 324 -2.38 -2.05 9.55
C GLY A 324 -2.07 -3.17 8.55
N TYR A 325 -1.95 -2.83 7.27
CA TYR A 325 -1.54 -3.76 6.23
C TYR A 325 -0.17 -4.39 6.52
N THR A 326 0.82 -3.57 6.88
CA THR A 326 2.17 -4.08 7.18
C THR A 326 2.23 -4.89 8.47
N ASP A 327 1.43 -4.57 9.49
CA ASP A 327 1.29 -5.40 10.69
C ASP A 327 0.73 -6.79 10.35
N ILE A 328 -0.30 -6.86 9.50
CA ILE A 328 -0.85 -8.14 9.01
C ILE A 328 0.23 -8.91 8.22
N ALA A 329 0.90 -8.25 7.26
CA ALA A 329 1.96 -8.86 6.47
C ALA A 329 3.10 -9.45 7.33
N ILE A 330 3.58 -8.70 8.33
CA ILE A 330 4.63 -9.15 9.25
C ILE A 330 4.13 -10.34 10.09
N GLY A 331 2.89 -10.30 10.58
CA GLY A 331 2.29 -11.42 11.32
C GLY A 331 2.16 -12.69 10.48
N LEU A 332 1.63 -12.58 9.27
CA LEU A 332 1.50 -13.72 8.34
C LEU A 332 2.87 -14.32 7.98
N ALA A 333 3.84 -13.47 7.68
CA ALA A 333 5.20 -13.92 7.40
C ALA A 333 5.81 -14.65 8.59
N LEU A 334 5.60 -14.14 9.81
CA LEU A 334 6.10 -14.76 11.03
C LEU A 334 5.49 -16.15 11.26
N ILE A 335 4.17 -16.31 11.02
CA ILE A 335 3.51 -17.64 11.08
C ILE A 335 4.14 -18.62 10.07
N LEU A 336 4.54 -18.13 8.90
CA LEU A 336 5.24 -18.91 7.88
C LEU A 336 6.74 -19.09 8.18
N GLY A 337 7.26 -18.52 9.27
CA GLY A 337 8.65 -18.66 9.72
C GLY A 337 9.63 -17.61 9.16
N PHE A 338 9.13 -16.56 8.51
CA PHE A 338 9.93 -15.49 7.92
C PHE A 338 9.78 -14.18 8.71
N ARG A 339 10.90 -13.51 8.99
CA ARG A 339 10.93 -12.27 9.77
C ARG A 339 11.10 -11.08 8.83
N LEU A 340 10.01 -10.32 8.66
CA LEU A 340 9.99 -9.08 7.89
C LEU A 340 10.33 -7.86 8.77
N PRO A 341 10.97 -6.82 8.21
CA PRO A 341 11.32 -5.63 8.97
C PRO A 341 10.10 -4.78 9.30
N VAL A 342 10.16 -4.09 10.44
CA VAL A 342 9.13 -3.12 10.85
C VAL A 342 9.12 -1.93 9.89
N ASN A 343 7.91 -1.50 9.48
CA ASN A 343 7.75 -0.37 8.56
C ASN A 343 7.35 0.95 9.26
N PHE A 344 6.75 0.89 10.46
CA PHE A 344 6.27 2.07 11.19
C PHE A 344 6.65 2.06 12.67
N ASN A 345 7.00 3.23 13.20
CA ASN A 345 7.32 3.41 14.63
C ASN A 345 6.80 4.75 15.18
N SER A 346 5.48 4.81 15.44
CA SER A 346 4.77 5.99 15.97
C SER A 346 5.19 7.31 15.30
N PRO A 347 5.05 7.45 13.95
CA PRO A 347 5.62 8.55 13.17
C PRO A 347 5.23 9.96 13.64
N TYR A 348 3.97 10.19 14.05
CA TYR A 348 3.54 11.52 14.54
C TYR A 348 4.12 11.92 15.90
N LYS A 349 4.91 11.07 16.57
CA LYS A 349 5.75 11.45 17.73
C LYS A 349 7.09 12.07 17.34
N ALA A 350 7.34 12.25 16.05
CA ALA A 350 8.58 12.81 15.56
C ALA A 350 8.73 14.28 15.97
N HIS A 351 9.92 14.66 16.43
CA HIS A 351 10.27 16.02 16.84
C HIS A 351 11.09 16.76 15.76
N GLY A 352 11.02 16.29 14.51
CA GLY A 352 11.71 16.85 13.35
C GLY A 352 11.48 15.96 12.12
N ILE A 353 11.68 16.52 10.92
CA ILE A 353 11.40 15.84 9.65
C ILE A 353 12.32 14.63 9.44
N ALA A 354 13.60 14.74 9.83
CA ALA A 354 14.51 13.60 9.77
C ALA A 354 14.11 12.49 10.78
N ASN A 355 13.49 12.84 11.92
CA ASN A 355 12.97 11.85 12.86
C ASN A 355 11.70 11.18 12.31
N PHE A 356 10.85 11.93 11.61
CA PHE A 356 9.66 11.40 10.95
C PHE A 356 10.01 10.32 9.92
N TRP A 357 10.98 10.57 9.04
CA TRP A 357 11.42 9.60 8.02
C TRP A 357 12.18 8.38 8.57
N LYS A 358 12.56 8.38 9.85
CA LYS A 358 13.07 7.19 10.56
C LYS A 358 11.94 6.35 11.19
N ARG A 359 10.70 6.83 11.14
CA ARG A 359 9.51 6.24 11.78
C ARG A 359 8.38 5.97 10.80
N TRP A 360 8.34 6.67 9.69
CA TRP A 360 7.39 6.51 8.59
C TRP A 360 8.02 5.69 7.46
N HIS A 361 7.30 4.68 6.98
CA HIS A 361 7.69 3.83 5.84
C HIS A 361 9.19 3.48 5.82
N ILE A 362 9.67 2.93 6.94
CA ILE A 362 11.08 2.72 7.25
C ILE A 362 11.77 1.87 6.17
N SER A 363 11.07 0.89 5.58
CA SER A 363 11.65 0.07 4.52
C SER A 363 11.98 0.89 3.25
N LEU A 364 11.07 1.77 2.82
CA LEU A 364 11.28 2.65 1.67
C LEU A 364 12.35 3.70 1.96
N SER A 365 12.27 4.35 3.13
CA SER A 365 13.28 5.33 3.57
C SER A 365 14.69 4.73 3.57
N ARG A 366 14.84 3.50 4.09
CA ARG A 366 16.09 2.74 4.04
C ARG A 366 16.51 2.43 2.61
N TRP A 367 15.58 2.03 1.73
CA TRP A 367 15.87 1.74 0.33
C TRP A 367 16.37 2.99 -0.42
N LEU A 368 15.62 4.09 -0.36
CA LEU A 368 16.00 5.38 -0.97
C LEU A 368 17.37 5.85 -0.47
N LYS A 369 17.65 5.69 0.83
CA LYS A 369 18.94 6.03 1.40
C LYS A 369 20.10 5.23 0.77
N ASP A 370 19.98 3.90 0.70
CA ASP A 370 21.09 3.01 0.37
C ASP A 370 21.27 2.74 -1.14
N TYR A 371 20.20 2.88 -1.92
CA TYR A 371 20.20 2.63 -3.36
C TYR A 371 20.11 3.90 -4.21
N LEU A 372 19.71 5.05 -3.64
CA LEU A 372 19.62 6.33 -4.36
C LEU A 372 20.50 7.43 -3.75
N TYR A 373 20.25 7.82 -2.49
CA TYR A 373 20.92 8.97 -1.86
C TYR A 373 22.44 8.78 -1.68
N ILE A 374 22.88 7.65 -1.10
CA ILE A 374 24.31 7.37 -0.90
C ILE A 374 25.06 7.30 -2.24
N PRO A 375 24.57 6.60 -3.27
CA PRO A 375 25.18 6.60 -4.61
C PRO A 375 25.32 7.97 -5.27
N LEU A 376 24.38 8.90 -5.03
CA LEU A 376 24.47 10.30 -5.52
C LEU A 376 25.58 11.12 -4.84
N GLY A 377 26.24 10.56 -3.83
CA GLY A 377 27.30 11.17 -3.03
C GLY A 377 26.94 11.31 -1.55
N GLY A 378 25.67 11.14 -1.20
CA GLY A 378 25.17 11.33 0.17
C GLY A 378 25.58 12.69 0.74
N ASN A 379 26.28 12.67 1.87
CA ASN A 379 26.85 13.85 2.54
C ASN A 379 28.30 14.17 2.10
N ARG A 380 28.88 13.40 1.18
CA ARG A 380 30.26 13.56 0.70
C ARG A 380 30.19 14.55 -0.48
N LYS A 381 31.02 15.60 -0.52
CA LYS A 381 31.01 16.76 -1.47
C LYS A 381 30.29 18.04 -1.00
N GLY A 382 30.24 18.30 0.31
CA GLY A 382 29.86 19.61 0.85
C GLY A 382 28.35 19.86 0.97
N LYS A 383 27.99 21.02 1.55
CA LYS A 383 26.60 21.36 1.91
C LYS A 383 25.67 21.47 0.70
N VAL A 384 26.11 22.13 -0.37
CA VAL A 384 25.29 22.34 -1.58
C VAL A 384 24.93 21.00 -2.24
N ARG A 385 25.92 20.14 -2.51
CA ARG A 385 25.66 18.82 -3.11
C ARG A 385 24.79 17.95 -2.22
N THR A 386 24.95 18.07 -0.90
CA THR A 386 24.12 17.34 0.05
C THR A 386 22.66 17.77 -0.01
N ASN A 387 22.39 19.07 -0.05
CA ASN A 387 21.03 19.60 -0.14
C ASN A 387 20.39 19.21 -1.49
N PHE A 388 21.15 19.28 -2.58
CA PHE A 388 20.69 18.79 -3.88
C PHE A 388 20.36 17.29 -3.85
N ASN A 389 21.24 16.46 -3.28
CA ASN A 389 21.02 15.02 -3.16
C ASN A 389 19.77 14.71 -2.32
N LEU A 390 19.54 15.45 -1.22
CA LEU A 390 18.34 15.31 -0.39
C LEU A 390 17.08 15.68 -1.17
N MET A 391 17.08 16.84 -1.83
CA MET A 391 15.94 17.30 -2.63
C MET A 391 15.62 16.30 -3.75
N LEU A 392 16.61 15.88 -4.52
CA LEU A 392 16.43 14.92 -5.60
C LEU A 392 15.92 13.56 -5.09
N THR A 393 16.42 13.08 -3.95
CA THR A 393 15.93 11.84 -3.33
C THR A 393 14.46 11.95 -2.95
N MET A 394 14.05 13.08 -2.38
CA MET A 394 12.66 13.27 -1.96
C MET A 394 11.70 13.55 -3.11
N LEU A 395 12.13 14.27 -4.16
CA LEU A 395 11.35 14.45 -5.39
C LEU A 395 11.10 13.11 -6.09
N LEU A 396 12.15 12.29 -6.25
CA LEU A 396 12.02 10.94 -6.81
C LEU A 396 11.21 10.01 -5.89
N GLY A 397 11.32 10.16 -4.57
CA GLY A 397 10.47 9.47 -3.61
C GLY A 397 9.00 9.86 -3.71
N GLY A 398 8.71 11.15 -3.95
CA GLY A 398 7.38 11.65 -4.26
C GLY A 398 6.84 11.03 -5.54
N LEU A 399 7.58 11.15 -6.65
CA LEU A 399 7.21 10.57 -7.94
C LEU A 399 7.04 9.03 -7.89
N TRP A 400 7.78 8.34 -7.00
CA TRP A 400 7.58 6.92 -6.75
C TRP A 400 6.19 6.62 -6.17
N HIS A 401 5.61 7.51 -5.37
CA HIS A 401 4.28 7.32 -4.81
C HIS A 401 3.19 7.45 -5.87
N GLY A 402 3.24 8.46 -6.74
CA GLY A 402 2.27 8.63 -7.83
C GLY A 402 2.79 9.52 -8.95
N ALA A 403 2.16 9.39 -10.13
CA ALA A 403 2.58 10.05 -11.36
C ALA A 403 1.81 11.37 -11.59
N ASP A 404 1.98 12.33 -10.68
CA ASP A 404 1.33 13.64 -10.74
C ASP A 404 2.21 14.73 -10.10
N ILE A 405 2.03 15.98 -10.52
CA ILE A 405 2.76 17.14 -9.99
C ILE A 405 2.57 17.30 -8.47
N ARG A 406 1.42 16.91 -7.93
CA ARG A 406 1.12 16.95 -6.50
C ARG A 406 2.09 16.08 -5.69
N PHE A 407 2.46 14.91 -6.20
CA PHE A 407 3.43 14.03 -5.55
C PHE A 407 4.86 14.60 -5.61
N ILE A 408 5.19 15.30 -6.69
CA ILE A 408 6.45 16.04 -6.81
C ILE A 408 6.50 17.17 -5.79
N ILE A 409 5.41 17.94 -5.63
CA ILE A 409 5.30 19.00 -4.60
C ILE A 409 5.42 18.40 -3.21
N TRP A 410 4.71 17.31 -2.91
CA TRP A 410 4.81 16.60 -1.64
C TRP A 410 6.27 16.18 -1.34
N GLY A 411 6.94 15.58 -2.31
CA GLY A 411 8.35 15.20 -2.21
C GLY A 411 9.27 16.41 -2.01
N GLY A 412 9.05 17.47 -2.76
CA GLY A 412 9.79 18.72 -2.66
C GLY A 412 9.67 19.39 -1.29
N LEU A 413 8.45 19.45 -0.74
CA LEU A 413 8.20 19.96 0.61
C LEU A 413 8.97 19.15 1.65
N HIS A 414 8.91 17.82 1.63
CA HIS A 414 9.70 17.00 2.55
C HIS A 414 11.21 17.16 2.34
N GLY A 415 11.68 17.32 1.11
CA GLY A 415 13.07 17.63 0.80
C GLY A 415 13.53 18.96 1.42
N LEU A 416 12.72 20.00 1.29
CA LEU A 416 12.94 21.29 1.94
C LEU A 416 12.92 21.16 3.46
N GLY A 417 11.95 20.44 4.01
CA GLY A 417 11.85 20.16 5.44
C GLY A 417 13.10 19.47 6.00
N LEU A 418 13.69 18.52 5.28
CA LEU A 418 14.95 17.89 5.66
C LEU A 418 16.16 18.85 5.60
N ILE A 419 16.20 19.75 4.60
CA ILE A 419 17.24 20.77 4.49
C ILE A 419 17.13 21.77 5.64
N VAL A 420 15.93 22.21 5.98
CA VAL A 420 15.65 23.11 7.11
C VAL A 420 16.04 22.43 8.42
N ASP A 421 15.57 21.21 8.67
CA ASP A 421 15.89 20.43 9.89
C ASP A 421 17.42 20.28 10.07
N LYS A 422 18.14 19.97 8.97
CA LYS A 422 19.60 19.89 8.98
C LYS A 422 20.27 21.24 9.24
N SER A 423 19.74 22.32 8.68
CA SER A 423 20.30 23.67 8.85
C SER A 423 20.06 24.19 10.27
N LEU A 424 18.88 23.97 10.83
CA LEU A 424 18.56 24.28 12.23
C LEU A 424 19.48 23.53 13.19
N ALA A 425 19.70 22.23 12.96
CA ALA A 425 20.63 21.43 13.77
C ALA A 425 22.08 21.92 13.68
N ALA A 426 22.48 22.52 12.55
CA ALA A 426 23.82 23.08 12.37
C ALA A 426 23.98 24.45 13.06
N VAL A 427 22.92 25.25 13.16
CA VAL A 427 22.93 26.58 13.79
C VAL A 427 22.72 26.51 15.30
N PHE A 428 21.73 25.74 15.74
CA PHE A 428 21.31 25.66 17.15
C PHE A 428 21.90 24.45 17.89
N GLY A 429 22.68 23.61 17.20
CA GLY A 429 23.20 22.34 17.70
C GLY A 429 22.15 21.22 17.68
N SER A 430 22.59 19.96 17.79
CA SER A 430 21.72 18.77 17.72
C SER A 430 20.84 18.56 18.96
N ARG A 431 20.82 19.51 19.90
CA ARG A 431 19.99 19.47 21.09
C ARG A 431 18.75 20.34 20.86
N THR A 432 17.74 19.76 20.21
CA THR A 432 16.36 20.18 20.47
C THR A 432 16.19 20.28 21.99
N GLY A 433 15.88 21.48 22.50
CA GLY A 433 15.97 21.81 23.92
C GLY A 433 15.47 20.68 24.84
N SER A 434 16.25 20.37 25.87
CA SER A 434 16.02 19.26 26.81
C SER A 434 14.72 19.38 27.62
N GLY A 435 13.97 20.47 27.46
CA GLY A 435 12.67 20.69 28.10
C GLY A 435 11.54 19.93 27.41
N ARG A 436 10.64 19.37 28.23
CA ARG A 436 9.42 18.69 27.77
C ARG A 436 8.56 19.58 26.86
N ILE A 437 8.52 20.88 27.13
CA ILE A 437 7.76 21.89 26.36
C ILE A 437 8.35 22.05 24.95
N VAL A 438 9.67 22.22 24.84
CA VAL A 438 10.34 22.36 23.53
C VAL A 438 10.10 21.11 22.68
N LYS A 439 10.23 19.92 23.27
CA LYS A 439 9.93 18.66 22.58
C LYS A 439 8.47 18.58 22.14
N ALA A 440 7.51 18.94 23.00
CA ALA A 440 6.09 18.94 22.64
C ALA A 440 5.80 19.92 21.49
N PHE A 441 6.40 21.11 21.52
CA PHE A 441 6.28 22.09 20.46
C PHE A 441 6.92 21.62 19.14
N SER A 442 8.11 21.01 19.18
CA SER A 442 8.74 20.41 17.99
C SER A 442 7.90 19.28 17.39
N ILE A 443 7.28 18.45 18.25
CA ILE A 443 6.34 17.42 17.81
C ILE A 443 5.12 18.05 17.13
N PHE A 444 4.54 19.08 17.76
CA PHE A 444 3.40 19.80 17.19
C PHE A 444 3.73 20.41 15.82
N LEU A 445 4.84 21.15 15.69
CA LEU A 445 5.25 21.74 14.41
C LEU A 445 5.51 20.68 13.34
N THR A 446 6.19 19.58 13.71
CA THR A 446 6.43 18.46 12.80
C THR A 446 5.12 17.83 12.33
N PHE A 447 4.18 17.62 13.26
CA PHE A 447 2.87 17.09 12.98
C PHE A 447 2.07 17.99 12.04
N GLN A 448 2.06 19.31 12.28
CA GLN A 448 1.39 20.26 11.39
C GLN A 448 2.01 20.25 9.99
N PHE A 449 3.34 20.36 9.89
CA PHE A 449 4.03 20.30 8.60
C PHE A 449 3.66 19.03 7.80
N VAL A 450 3.77 17.86 8.43
CA VAL A 450 3.43 16.58 7.79
C VAL A 450 1.95 16.52 7.41
N SER A 451 1.07 17.04 8.25
CA SER A 451 -0.38 17.08 8.00
C SER A 451 -0.70 17.91 6.76
N PHE A 452 -0.13 19.11 6.64
CA PHE A 452 -0.34 19.95 5.45
C PHE A 452 0.30 19.36 4.18
N CYS A 453 1.43 18.66 4.29
CA CYS A 453 1.97 17.91 3.16
C CYS A 453 0.93 16.90 2.63
N TRP A 454 0.18 16.23 3.51
CA TRP A 454 -0.82 15.25 3.08
C TRP A 454 -1.94 15.78 2.17
N ILE A 455 -2.18 17.10 2.16
CA ILE A 455 -3.13 17.72 1.21
C ILE A 455 -2.76 17.35 -0.22
N PHE A 456 -1.49 17.56 -0.60
CA PHE A 456 -1.01 17.26 -1.95
C PHE A 456 -1.03 15.76 -2.25
N PHE A 457 -0.82 14.94 -1.23
CA PHE A 457 -0.84 13.49 -1.38
C PHE A 457 -2.25 12.94 -1.66
N ARG A 458 -3.30 13.53 -1.08
CA ARG A 458 -4.68 13.02 -1.16
C ARG A 458 -5.62 13.78 -2.09
N ALA A 459 -5.39 15.07 -2.32
CA ALA A 459 -6.22 15.87 -3.22
C ALA A 459 -6.34 15.20 -4.60
N THR A 460 -7.44 15.37 -5.29
CA THR A 460 -7.65 14.83 -6.65
C THR A 460 -6.75 15.54 -7.67
N ASP A 461 -6.67 16.86 -7.55
CA ASP A 461 -5.87 17.74 -8.41
C ASP A 461 -5.37 18.98 -7.64
N MET A 462 -4.63 19.85 -8.34
CA MET A 462 -4.09 21.08 -7.77
C MET A 462 -5.15 22.11 -7.40
N SER A 463 -6.32 22.10 -8.06
CA SER A 463 -7.44 22.99 -7.75
C SER A 463 -8.04 22.63 -6.39
N HIS A 464 -8.33 21.35 -6.16
CA HIS A 464 -8.83 20.85 -4.88
C HIS A 464 -7.86 21.14 -3.74
N ALA A 465 -6.55 20.94 -3.94
CA ALA A 465 -5.54 21.29 -2.94
C ALA A 465 -5.58 22.80 -2.59
N GLY A 466 -5.72 23.68 -3.60
CA GLY A 466 -5.84 25.12 -3.41
C GLY A 466 -7.12 25.52 -2.68
N ILE A 467 -8.26 24.91 -3.03
CA ILE A 467 -9.55 25.15 -2.38
C ILE A 467 -9.49 24.74 -0.91
N MET A 468 -8.95 23.56 -0.58
CA MET A 468 -8.82 23.12 0.81
C MET A 468 -8.00 24.11 1.64
N LEU A 469 -6.86 24.56 1.12
CA LEU A 469 -6.05 25.58 1.78
C LEU A 469 -6.83 26.89 1.96
N ASN A 470 -7.56 27.33 0.93
CA ASN A 470 -8.38 28.54 1.01
C ASN A 470 -9.44 28.43 2.12
N GLN A 471 -10.19 27.32 2.17
CA GLN A 471 -11.21 27.07 3.19
C GLN A 471 -10.61 27.14 4.59
N ILE A 472 -9.48 26.45 4.82
CA ILE A 472 -8.82 26.38 6.14
C ILE A 472 -8.42 27.76 6.65
N PHE A 473 -7.87 28.61 5.78
CA PHE A 473 -7.36 29.92 6.20
C PHE A 473 -8.41 31.04 6.19
N HIS A 474 -9.50 30.91 5.42
CA HIS A 474 -10.42 32.03 5.19
C HIS A 474 -11.88 31.75 5.61
N ASN A 475 -12.28 30.49 5.79
CA ASN A 475 -13.70 30.15 5.97
C ASN A 475 -13.97 29.16 7.12
N PHE A 476 -13.47 29.44 8.33
CA PHE A 476 -13.53 28.50 9.45
C PHE A 476 -14.92 28.31 10.09
N MET A 477 -15.87 29.24 9.87
CA MET A 477 -17.26 29.24 10.36
C MET A 477 -17.50 28.67 11.78
N PRO A 478 -17.04 29.34 12.87
CA PRO A 478 -17.22 28.86 14.25
C PRO A 478 -18.68 28.62 14.68
N SER A 479 -19.64 29.35 14.10
CA SER A 479 -21.06 29.18 14.37
C SER A 479 -21.59 27.79 14.00
N SER A 480 -20.93 27.08 13.08
CA SER A 480 -21.34 25.76 12.60
C SER A 480 -20.84 24.61 13.47
N PHE A 481 -19.98 24.86 14.46
CA PHE A 481 -19.30 23.81 15.21
C PHE A 481 -20.26 22.87 15.95
N GLY A 482 -21.33 23.40 16.54
CA GLY A 482 -22.34 22.57 17.22
C GLY A 482 -22.92 21.49 16.30
N ASN A 483 -23.42 21.92 15.12
CA ASN A 483 -23.98 21.01 14.11
C ASN A 483 -22.92 20.04 13.57
N ILE A 484 -21.69 20.51 13.36
CA ILE A 484 -20.58 19.68 12.88
C ILE A 484 -20.25 18.55 13.87
N PHE A 485 -20.21 18.84 15.18
CA PHE A 485 -20.00 17.81 16.20
C PHE A 485 -21.20 16.87 16.36
N GLU A 486 -22.41 17.34 16.11
CA GLU A 486 -23.61 16.49 16.10
C GLU A 486 -23.58 15.48 14.94
N VAL A 487 -23.21 15.94 13.74
CA VAL A 487 -23.15 15.09 12.53
C VAL A 487 -21.94 14.16 12.54
N TYR A 488 -20.75 14.66 12.90
CA TYR A 488 -19.49 13.92 12.77
C TYR A 488 -18.87 13.48 14.11
N GLY A 489 -19.58 13.64 15.23
CA GLY A 489 -19.08 13.36 16.58
C GLY A 489 -18.47 11.97 16.74
N THR A 490 -19.09 10.94 16.17
CA THR A 490 -18.55 9.57 16.17
C THR A 490 -17.22 9.46 15.44
N VAL A 491 -17.09 10.08 14.26
CA VAL A 491 -15.86 10.06 13.48
C VAL A 491 -14.75 10.82 14.20
N PHE A 492 -15.06 12.00 14.76
CA PHE A 492 -14.10 12.80 15.51
C PHE A 492 -13.65 12.12 16.80
N SER A 493 -14.55 11.43 17.49
CA SER A 493 -14.22 10.62 18.65
C SER A 493 -13.25 9.51 18.27
N LEU A 494 -13.46 8.84 17.15
CA LEU A 494 -12.56 7.81 16.66
C LEU A 494 -11.20 8.38 16.22
N ILE A 495 -11.16 9.55 15.57
CA ILE A 495 -9.91 10.27 15.25
C ILE A 495 -9.16 10.59 16.54
N ALA A 496 -9.84 11.13 17.55
CA ALA A 496 -9.25 11.46 18.85
C ALA A 496 -8.70 10.21 19.53
N VAL A 497 -9.48 9.12 19.63
CA VAL A 497 -9.04 7.85 20.19
C VAL A 497 -7.84 7.28 19.43
N GLY A 498 -7.85 7.34 18.10
CA GLY A 498 -6.74 6.86 17.27
C GLY A 498 -5.45 7.63 17.53
N TYR A 499 -5.51 8.96 17.64
CA TYR A 499 -4.36 9.77 18.04
C TYR A 499 -3.94 9.52 19.49
N LEU A 500 -4.87 9.38 20.44
CA LEU A 500 -4.55 9.03 21.82
C LEU A 500 -3.77 7.72 21.89
N ILE A 501 -4.25 6.65 21.23
CA ILE A 501 -3.57 5.36 21.11
C ILE A 501 -2.19 5.53 20.46
N HIS A 502 -2.11 6.31 19.39
CA HIS A 502 -0.85 6.60 18.71
C HIS A 502 0.17 7.23 19.66
N PHE A 503 -0.26 8.19 20.48
CA PHE A 503 0.59 8.93 21.41
C PHE A 503 0.92 8.19 22.72
N LEU A 504 0.24 7.07 23.04
CA LEU A 504 0.52 6.27 24.24
C LEU A 504 2.01 5.90 24.41
N PRO A 505 2.58 5.92 25.62
CA PRO A 505 3.97 5.51 25.87
C PRO A 505 4.28 4.11 25.34
N GLU A 506 5.51 3.89 24.87
CA GLU A 506 5.90 2.58 24.32
C GLU A 506 5.82 1.47 25.37
N THR A 507 6.11 1.80 26.64
CA THR A 507 5.98 0.87 27.77
C THR A 507 4.57 0.32 27.92
N LEU A 508 3.55 1.16 27.72
CA LEU A 508 2.15 0.71 27.77
C LEU A 508 1.80 -0.15 26.54
N LYS A 509 2.34 0.21 25.37
CA LYS A 509 2.16 -0.57 24.13
C LYS A 509 2.75 -1.97 24.22
N GLU A 510 3.93 -2.09 24.82
CA GLU A 510 4.56 -3.38 25.09
C GLU A 510 3.86 -4.13 26.22
N SER A 511 3.28 -3.43 27.20
CA SER A 511 2.54 -4.06 28.30
C SER A 511 1.31 -4.84 27.82
N TYR A 512 0.36 -4.20 27.10
CA TYR A 512 -0.83 -4.93 26.63
C TYR A 512 -0.49 -6.03 25.62
N ARG A 513 0.57 -5.83 24.81
CA ARG A 513 1.07 -6.87 23.90
C ARG A 513 1.61 -8.06 24.70
N GLY A 514 2.40 -7.79 25.74
CA GLY A 514 2.95 -8.79 26.64
C GLY A 514 1.86 -9.57 27.38
N ILE A 515 0.78 -8.89 27.79
CA ILE A 515 -0.41 -9.54 28.37
C ILE A 515 -1.03 -10.50 27.36
N PHE A 516 -1.32 -10.05 26.14
CA PHE A 516 -1.88 -10.92 25.09
C PHE A 516 -1.01 -12.15 24.82
N ILE A 517 0.31 -11.97 24.71
CA ILE A 517 1.26 -13.06 24.44
C ILE A 517 1.30 -14.11 25.57
N ARG A 518 1.01 -13.72 26.82
CA ARG A 518 1.01 -14.63 27.97
C ARG A 518 -0.29 -15.42 28.12
N ILE A 519 -1.39 -14.93 27.56
CA ILE A 519 -2.70 -15.59 27.62
C ILE A 519 -2.63 -16.96 26.88
N PRO A 520 -3.35 -18.01 27.35
CA PRO A 520 -3.41 -19.28 26.63
C PRO A 520 -3.88 -19.13 25.18
N VAL A 521 -3.27 -19.88 24.26
CA VAL A 521 -3.57 -19.81 22.83
C VAL A 521 -5.05 -20.05 22.54
N ALA A 522 -5.72 -20.97 23.25
CA ALA A 522 -7.15 -21.19 23.10
C ALA A 522 -7.98 -19.91 23.33
N VAL A 523 -7.65 -19.13 24.36
CA VAL A 523 -8.31 -17.86 24.66
C VAL A 523 -7.96 -16.80 23.61
N GLN A 524 -6.72 -16.78 23.12
CA GLN A 524 -6.34 -15.91 21.99
C GLN A 524 -7.18 -16.20 20.74
N MET A 525 -7.41 -17.48 20.41
CA MET A 525 -8.22 -17.89 19.27
C MET A 525 -9.69 -17.48 19.43
N VAL A 526 -10.25 -17.58 20.64
CA VAL A 526 -11.61 -17.07 20.93
C VAL A 526 -11.67 -15.55 20.74
N MET A 527 -10.68 -14.80 21.25
CA MET A 527 -10.61 -13.35 21.04
C MET A 527 -10.47 -12.98 19.55
N ILE A 528 -9.69 -13.73 18.79
CA ILE A 528 -9.55 -13.55 17.34
C ILE A 528 -10.87 -13.79 16.63
N LEU A 529 -11.58 -14.86 16.98
CA LEU A 529 -12.88 -15.18 16.39
C LEU A 529 -13.90 -14.09 16.71
N ALA A 530 -13.97 -13.64 17.96
CA ALA A 530 -14.84 -12.55 18.38
C ALA A 530 -14.50 -11.23 17.65
N ALA A 531 -13.20 -10.91 17.54
CA ALA A 531 -12.76 -9.75 16.76
C ALA A 531 -13.11 -9.90 15.28
N GLY A 532 -12.96 -11.08 14.69
CA GLY A 532 -13.33 -11.36 13.30
C GLY A 532 -14.83 -11.15 13.03
N ILE A 533 -15.69 -11.61 13.95
CA ILE A 533 -17.14 -11.40 13.88
C ILE A 533 -17.47 -9.91 13.98
N LEU A 534 -16.86 -9.20 14.95
CA LEU A 534 -17.04 -7.76 15.09
C LEU A 534 -16.62 -7.01 13.83
N LEU A 535 -15.46 -7.32 13.28
CA LEU A 535 -14.95 -6.71 12.04
C LEU A 535 -15.85 -7.01 10.84
N TYR A 536 -16.45 -8.20 10.77
CA TYR A 536 -17.41 -8.56 9.74
C TYR A 536 -18.68 -7.72 9.80
N HIS A 537 -19.16 -7.37 11.00
CA HIS A 537 -20.30 -6.48 11.18
C HIS A 537 -19.96 -5.00 11.00
N MET A 538 -18.72 -4.60 11.28
CA MET A 538 -18.26 -3.21 11.18
C MET A 538 -17.74 -2.82 9.80
N ARG A 539 -17.50 -3.78 8.90
CA ARG A 539 -17.02 -3.45 7.54
C ARG A 539 -18.06 -2.60 6.81
N ALA A 540 -17.59 -1.63 6.04
CA ALA A 540 -18.43 -0.98 5.04
C ALA A 540 -18.98 -2.04 4.07
N TYR A 541 -20.11 -1.75 3.41
CA TYR A 541 -20.72 -2.66 2.43
C TYR A 541 -19.70 -3.17 1.40
N ASP A 542 -18.73 -2.33 1.03
CA ASP A 542 -17.61 -2.67 0.16
C ASP A 542 -16.27 -2.74 0.90
N VAL A 543 -15.44 -3.72 0.52
CA VAL A 543 -14.05 -3.83 1.02
C VAL A 543 -13.21 -2.76 0.35
N LEU A 544 -12.76 -1.77 1.12
CA LEU A 544 -11.86 -0.74 0.58
C LEU A 544 -10.49 -1.35 0.22
N PRO A 545 -9.97 -1.07 -0.99
CA PRO A 545 -8.62 -1.48 -1.37
C PRO A 545 -7.58 -0.76 -0.50
N PHE A 546 -6.35 -1.27 -0.54
CA PHE A 546 -5.23 -0.58 0.08
C PHE A 546 -5.05 0.82 -0.51
N ILE A 547 -4.79 1.83 0.33
CA ILE A 547 -4.87 3.25 -0.05
C ILE A 547 -3.93 3.61 -1.21
N TYR A 548 -2.79 2.93 -1.34
CA TYR A 548 -1.84 3.18 -2.44
C TYR A 548 -2.28 2.62 -3.79
N PHE A 549 -3.32 1.78 -3.87
CA PHE A 549 -3.87 1.38 -5.15
C PHE A 549 -4.70 2.49 -5.81
N ARG A 550 -4.95 3.59 -5.08
CA ARG A 550 -5.62 4.79 -5.61
C ARG A 550 -4.67 5.74 -6.37
N PHE A 551 -3.35 5.52 -6.35
CA PHE A 551 -2.34 6.49 -6.80
C PHE A 551 -1.37 5.98 -7.88
#